data_AF-A0A354MQQ1-F1
#
_entry.id   AF-A0A354MQQ1-F1
#
_cell.length_a   1.000
_cell.length_b   1.000
_cell.length_c   1.000
_cell.angle_alpha   90.00
_cell.angle_beta   90.00
_cell.angle_gamma   90.00
#
_symmetry.space_group_name_H-M   'P 1'
#
loop_
_entity.id
_entity.type
_entity.pdbx_description
1 polymer ?
#
loop_
_entity_poly.entity_id
_entity_poly.type
_entity_poly.pdbx_seq_one_letter_code
_entity_poly.pdbx_strand_id
1 'polypeptide(L)'
;MFTPQQIDQISFSKSTFGGYNMQQVDEFLEPLTEDYVTLYKENALLKSKMRVLVGKLEEYRKNEAAMKEKVANAQRACDKMVMEAEAKCAKMLSNANANVAAAAQAAQAAQSVPNNSALIAAENARLEEARRTAASRINEIQDQMRSCIQALDRIKTANAPVTPAAPTPSVAPAAPAAPAAPAPKASSDDVADEISQNIEAIIGSTTDTAPKAAPKHPTANDSTTSRFASLNLQFGRNYDPTSHR
;
A
#
# COMPACT_ATOMS: atom_id res chain seq x y z
N MET A 1 75.68 2.70 20.38
CA MET A 1 75.73 2.01 19.07
C MET A 1 76.17 3.05 18.06
N PHE A 2 77.21 2.79 17.27
CA PHE A 2 77.66 3.75 16.24
C PHE A 2 76.65 3.81 15.09
N THR A 3 76.62 4.90 14.33
CA THR A 3 75.98 4.94 12.99
C THR A 3 77.02 4.54 11.92
N PRO A 4 76.61 4.13 10.71
CA PRO A 4 77.58 3.82 9.65
C PRO A 4 78.54 4.99 9.34
N GLN A 5 78.00 6.22 9.35
CA GLN A 5 78.79 7.45 9.20
C GLN A 5 79.80 7.68 10.35
N GLN A 6 79.53 7.17 11.55
CA GLN A 6 80.48 7.24 12.66
C GLN A 6 81.56 6.16 12.53
N ILE A 7 81.26 4.99 11.95
CA ILE A 7 82.26 3.95 11.69
C ILE A 7 83.28 4.44 10.66
N ASP A 8 82.79 5.02 9.56
CA ASP A 8 83.56 5.66 8.49
C ASP A 8 84.47 6.81 8.97
N GLN A 9 84.11 7.46 10.08
CA GLN A 9 84.86 8.58 10.68
C GLN A 9 85.75 8.19 11.86
N ILE A 10 85.78 6.91 12.27
CA ILE A 10 86.67 6.46 13.35
C ILE A 10 88.11 6.44 12.85
N SER A 11 89.00 7.04 13.65
CA SER A 11 90.45 6.92 13.47
C SER A 11 91.08 6.23 14.68
N PHE A 12 92.05 5.36 14.41
CA PHE A 12 92.79 4.63 15.43
C PHE A 12 94.19 5.23 15.61
N SER A 13 94.65 5.34 16.85
CA SER A 13 96.02 5.77 17.15
C SER A 13 97.02 4.67 16.75
N LYS A 14 98.11 5.07 16.09
CA LYS A 14 99.15 4.13 15.66
C LYS A 14 99.94 3.62 16.87
N SER A 15 99.92 2.31 17.11
CA SER A 15 100.75 1.70 18.16
C SER A 15 102.24 1.76 17.82
N THR A 16 103.07 2.10 18.80
CA THR A 16 104.54 2.14 18.69
C THR A 16 105.16 0.75 18.55
N PHE A 17 104.46 -0.31 18.99
CA PHE A 17 104.90 -1.70 18.88
C PHE A 17 103.72 -2.65 18.67
N GLY A 18 103.85 -3.62 17.77
CA GLY A 18 102.89 -4.73 17.60
C GLY A 18 101.44 -4.34 17.23
N GLY A 19 101.22 -3.21 16.55
CA GLY A 19 99.87 -2.79 16.13
C GLY A 19 99.32 -3.58 14.94
N TYR A 20 97.99 -3.54 14.75
CA TYR A 20 97.32 -4.09 13.56
C TYR A 20 97.75 -3.35 12.28
N ASN A 21 97.73 -4.06 11.15
CA ASN A 21 97.97 -3.45 9.84
C ASN A 21 96.75 -2.60 9.45
N MET A 22 96.97 -1.30 9.21
CA MET A 22 95.91 -0.35 8.87
C MET A 22 95.14 -0.77 7.61
N GLN A 23 95.81 -1.27 6.57
CA GLN A 23 95.17 -1.72 5.33
C GLN A 23 94.21 -2.89 5.57
N GLN A 24 94.57 -3.83 6.46
CA GLN A 24 93.71 -4.98 6.81
C GLN A 24 92.54 -4.56 7.70
N VAL A 25 92.70 -3.50 8.50
CA VAL A 25 91.62 -2.92 9.30
C VAL A 25 90.62 -2.21 8.37
N ASP A 26 91.12 -1.42 7.41
CA ASP A 26 90.28 -0.71 6.43
C ASP A 26 89.52 -1.71 5.53
N GLU A 27 90.21 -2.73 4.99
CA GLU A 27 89.63 -3.82 4.18
C GLU A 27 88.59 -4.66 4.94
N PHE A 28 88.63 -4.68 6.27
CA PHE A 28 87.59 -5.27 7.12
C PHE A 28 86.44 -4.30 7.44
N LEU A 29 86.74 -3.02 7.68
CA LEU A 29 85.75 -2.01 8.06
C LEU A 29 84.88 -1.55 6.89
N GLU A 30 85.38 -1.57 5.66
CA GLU A 30 84.61 -1.21 4.45
C GLU A 30 83.38 -2.13 4.25
N PRO A 31 83.51 -3.47 4.11
CA PRO A 31 82.34 -4.36 3.98
C PRO A 31 81.47 -4.37 5.25
N LEU A 32 82.06 -4.26 6.45
CA LEU A 32 81.29 -4.14 7.69
C LEU A 32 80.42 -2.88 7.70
N THR A 33 80.92 -1.76 7.17
CA THR A 33 80.18 -0.51 7.06
C THR A 33 79.06 -0.63 6.01
N GLU A 34 79.30 -1.30 4.88
CA GLU A 34 78.26 -1.55 3.87
C GLU A 34 77.12 -2.45 4.42
N ASP A 35 77.44 -3.56 5.08
CA ASP A 35 76.46 -4.42 5.76
C ASP A 35 75.64 -3.63 6.78
N TYR A 36 76.31 -2.74 7.52
CA TYR A 36 75.67 -1.94 8.56
C TYR A 36 74.78 -0.81 7.99
N VAL A 37 75.16 -0.21 6.84
CA VAL A 37 74.28 0.67 6.05
C VAL A 37 73.04 -0.10 5.57
N THR A 38 73.23 -1.33 5.07
CA THR A 38 72.14 -2.17 4.57
C THR A 38 71.17 -2.52 5.70
N LEU A 39 71.67 -2.96 6.85
CA LEU A 39 70.88 -3.24 8.05
C LEU A 39 70.04 -2.02 8.50
N TYR A 40 70.60 -0.81 8.42
CA TYR A 40 69.87 0.43 8.73
C TYR A 40 68.75 0.72 7.71
N LYS A 41 69.01 0.54 6.41
CA LYS A 41 68.00 0.69 5.34
C LYS A 41 66.86 -0.33 5.50
N GLU A 42 67.20 -1.59 5.77
CA GLU A 42 66.22 -2.65 6.03
C GLU A 42 65.41 -2.41 7.29
N ASN A 43 66.04 -1.95 8.38
CA ASN A 43 65.34 -1.61 9.62
C ASN A 43 64.35 -0.44 9.42
N ALA A 44 64.72 0.58 8.64
CA ALA A 44 63.83 1.67 8.26
C ALA A 44 62.65 1.18 7.38
N LEU A 45 62.94 0.32 6.40
CA LEU A 45 61.91 -0.30 5.56
C LEU A 45 60.94 -1.18 6.39
N LEU A 46 61.46 -1.97 7.32
CA LEU A 46 60.66 -2.84 8.18
C LEU A 46 59.78 -2.02 9.14
N LYS A 47 60.32 -0.94 9.74
CA LYS A 47 59.54 0.04 10.52
C LYS A 47 58.43 0.70 9.70
N SER A 48 58.70 1.03 8.43
CA SER A 48 57.68 1.57 7.51
C SER A 48 56.58 0.53 7.22
N LYS A 49 56.95 -0.72 6.88
CA LYS A 49 56.00 -1.83 6.70
C LYS A 49 55.16 -2.06 7.96
N MET A 50 55.77 -2.06 9.15
CA MET A 50 55.07 -2.18 10.44
C MET A 50 54.01 -1.09 10.61
N ARG A 51 54.36 0.17 10.32
CA ARG A 51 53.41 1.31 10.39
C ARG A 51 52.22 1.13 9.44
N VAL A 52 52.46 0.69 8.22
CA VAL A 52 51.39 0.42 7.24
C VAL A 52 50.47 -0.72 7.70
N LEU A 53 51.05 -1.80 8.23
CA LEU A 53 50.27 -2.95 8.75
C LEU A 53 49.43 -2.55 9.97
N VAL A 54 49.98 -1.79 10.92
CA VAL A 54 49.24 -1.26 12.07
C VAL A 54 48.10 -0.35 11.61
N GLY A 55 48.34 0.57 10.67
CA GLY A 55 47.31 1.43 10.10
C GLY A 55 46.16 0.66 9.46
N LYS A 56 46.46 -0.38 8.67
CA LYS A 56 45.43 -1.29 8.10
C LYS A 56 44.67 -2.05 9.18
N LEU A 57 45.33 -2.48 10.26
CA LEU A 57 44.69 -3.20 11.37
C LEU A 57 43.71 -2.28 12.12
N GLU A 58 44.09 -1.03 12.36
CA GLU A 58 43.18 -0.01 12.91
C GLU A 58 42.00 0.31 11.99
N GLU A 59 42.23 0.38 10.67
CA GLU A 59 41.17 0.54 9.67
C GLU A 59 40.19 -0.64 9.69
N TYR A 60 40.69 -1.88 9.69
CA TYR A 60 39.84 -3.07 9.81
C TYR A 60 39.03 -3.08 11.10
N ARG A 61 39.61 -2.69 12.25
CA ARG A 61 38.89 -2.57 13.52
C ARG A 61 37.77 -1.53 13.47
N LYS A 62 38.01 -0.37 12.86
CA LYS A 62 36.99 0.69 12.66
C LYS A 62 35.88 0.20 11.74
N ASN A 63 36.24 -0.47 10.64
CA ASN A 63 35.28 -1.03 9.68
C ASN A 63 34.45 -2.16 10.32
N GLU A 64 35.05 -3.04 11.12
CA GLU A 64 34.36 -4.08 11.89
C GLU A 64 33.36 -3.48 12.88
N ALA A 65 33.76 -2.45 13.63
CA ALA A 65 32.87 -1.74 14.57
C ALA A 65 31.68 -1.10 13.84
N ALA A 66 31.92 -0.39 12.73
CA ALA A 66 30.87 0.21 11.92
C ALA A 66 29.94 -0.83 11.28
N MET A 67 30.45 -2.01 10.90
CA MET A 67 29.62 -3.12 10.39
C MET A 67 28.77 -3.74 11.51
N LYS A 68 29.33 -3.95 12.71
CA LYS A 68 28.56 -4.41 13.88
C LYS A 68 27.46 -3.42 14.26
N GLU A 69 27.72 -2.13 14.22
CA GLU A 69 26.72 -1.09 14.46
C GLU A 69 25.60 -1.13 13.40
N LYS A 70 25.95 -1.24 12.12
CA LYS A 70 24.96 -1.40 11.03
C LYS A 70 24.08 -2.63 11.23
N VAL A 71 24.65 -3.77 11.62
CA VAL A 71 23.89 -5.00 11.91
C VAL A 71 22.99 -4.81 13.13
N ALA A 72 23.48 -4.21 14.22
CA ALA A 72 22.68 -3.93 15.41
C ALA A 72 21.52 -2.96 15.13
N ASN A 73 21.75 -1.94 14.30
CA ASN A 73 20.71 -1.00 13.90
C ASN A 73 19.71 -1.62 12.92
N ALA A 74 20.15 -2.51 12.01
CA ALA A 74 19.26 -3.30 11.17
C ALA A 74 18.37 -4.24 12.00
N GLN A 75 18.94 -4.94 12.99
CA GLN A 75 18.17 -5.79 13.91
C GLN A 75 17.10 -4.98 14.66
N ARG A 76 17.48 -3.85 15.28
CA ARG A 76 16.53 -2.94 15.95
C ARG A 76 15.42 -2.44 15.02
N ALA A 77 15.74 -2.17 13.75
CA ALA A 77 14.75 -1.76 12.75
C ALA A 77 13.80 -2.91 12.39
N CYS A 78 14.30 -4.14 12.26
CA CYS A 78 13.48 -5.34 12.07
C CYS A 78 12.56 -5.58 13.28
N ASP A 79 13.10 -5.57 14.51
CA ASP A 79 12.34 -5.76 15.74
C ASP A 79 11.23 -4.71 15.88
N LYS A 80 11.54 -3.44 15.59
CA LYS A 80 10.57 -2.35 15.55
C LYS A 80 9.49 -2.58 14.49
N MET A 81 9.86 -3.00 13.28
CA MET A 81 8.90 -3.27 12.20
C MET A 81 7.97 -4.44 12.54
N VAL A 82 8.47 -5.49 13.19
CA VAL A 82 7.65 -6.60 13.70
C VAL A 82 6.67 -6.09 14.76
N MET A 83 7.15 -5.34 15.76
CA MET A 83 6.29 -4.78 16.82
C MET A 83 5.21 -3.83 16.26
N GLU A 84 5.55 -2.98 15.28
CA GLU A 84 4.57 -2.09 14.62
C GLU A 84 3.55 -2.88 13.77
N ALA A 85 3.98 -3.95 13.08
CA ALA A 85 3.09 -4.84 12.34
C ALA A 85 2.14 -5.61 13.26
N GLU A 86 2.65 -6.19 14.35
CA GLU A 86 1.86 -6.88 15.38
C GLU A 86 0.83 -5.94 16.01
N ALA A 87 1.24 -4.73 16.42
CA ALA A 87 0.35 -3.72 16.97
C ALA A 87 -0.75 -3.30 15.97
N LYS A 88 -0.40 -3.17 14.68
CA LYS A 88 -1.36 -2.87 13.60
C LYS A 88 -2.34 -4.02 13.36
N CYS A 89 -1.86 -5.26 13.35
CA CYS A 89 -2.70 -6.46 13.24
C CYS A 89 -3.64 -6.62 14.44
N ALA A 90 -3.15 -6.44 15.67
CA ALA A 90 -3.96 -6.49 16.89
C ALA A 90 -5.04 -5.40 16.88
N LYS A 91 -4.71 -4.17 16.48
CA LYS A 91 -5.68 -3.08 16.32
C LYS A 91 -6.72 -3.37 15.23
N MET A 92 -6.29 -3.93 14.09
CA MET A 92 -7.20 -4.31 13.01
C MET A 92 -8.17 -5.42 13.44
N LEU A 93 -7.70 -6.42 14.16
CA LEU A 93 -8.51 -7.54 14.65
C LEU A 93 -9.48 -7.08 15.75
N SER A 94 -9.03 -6.20 16.66
CA SER A 94 -9.89 -5.54 17.66
C SER A 94 -11.00 -4.71 16.99
N ASN A 95 -10.66 -3.90 15.98
CA ASN A 95 -11.63 -3.11 15.22
C ASN A 95 -12.62 -4.01 14.46
N ALA A 96 -12.15 -5.10 13.83
CA ALA A 96 -13.02 -6.05 13.14
C ALA A 96 -14.00 -6.72 14.11
N ASN A 97 -13.52 -7.17 15.29
CA ASN A 97 -14.37 -7.74 16.33
C ASN A 97 -15.38 -6.72 16.88
N ALA A 98 -14.97 -5.47 17.10
CA ALA A 98 -15.87 -4.41 17.53
C ALA A 98 -16.96 -4.13 16.48
N ASN A 99 -16.61 -4.09 15.19
CA ASN A 99 -17.56 -3.90 14.10
C ASN A 99 -18.53 -5.09 13.97
N VAL A 100 -18.04 -6.33 14.10
CA VAL A 100 -18.89 -7.55 14.08
C VAL A 100 -19.82 -7.57 15.30
N ALA A 101 -19.33 -7.20 16.49
CA ALA A 101 -20.15 -7.10 17.69
C ALA A 101 -21.23 -6.01 17.57
N ALA A 102 -20.88 -4.84 17.03
CA ALA A 102 -21.83 -3.76 16.77
C ALA A 102 -22.87 -4.16 15.71
N ALA A 103 -22.46 -4.85 14.63
CA ALA A 103 -23.37 -5.38 13.62
C ALA A 103 -24.31 -6.46 14.18
N ALA A 104 -23.80 -7.34 15.05
CA ALA A 104 -24.61 -8.35 15.74
C ALA A 104 -25.61 -7.72 16.72
N GLN A 105 -25.21 -6.68 17.46
CA GLN A 105 -26.10 -5.90 18.31
C GLN A 105 -27.16 -5.16 17.49
N ALA A 106 -26.80 -4.55 16.36
CA ALA A 106 -27.75 -3.91 15.46
C ALA A 106 -28.74 -4.93 14.85
N ALA A 107 -28.27 -6.12 14.49
CA ALA A 107 -29.13 -7.22 14.01
C ALA A 107 -30.06 -7.75 15.12
N GLN A 108 -29.59 -7.87 16.36
CA GLN A 108 -30.43 -8.23 17.51
C GLN A 108 -31.45 -7.14 17.85
N ALA A 109 -31.08 -5.85 17.76
CA ALA A 109 -32.00 -4.73 17.90
C ALA A 109 -33.07 -4.76 16.79
N ALA A 110 -32.69 -5.08 15.54
CA ALA A 110 -33.63 -5.31 14.44
C ALA A 110 -34.50 -6.56 14.66
N GLN A 111 -34.01 -7.59 15.35
CA GLN A 111 -34.82 -8.73 15.80
C GLN A 111 -35.67 -8.45 17.04
N SER A 112 -35.47 -7.34 17.74
CA SER A 112 -36.37 -6.85 18.81
C SER A 112 -37.54 -6.00 18.28
N VAL A 113 -37.62 -5.85 16.95
CA VAL A 113 -38.74 -5.22 16.23
C VAL A 113 -40.08 -6.00 16.23
N PRO A 114 -40.27 -7.29 16.59
CA PRO A 114 -41.59 -7.93 16.47
C PRO A 114 -42.72 -7.21 17.22
N ASN A 115 -42.42 -6.52 18.33
CA ASN A 115 -43.39 -5.63 18.98
C ASN A 115 -43.81 -4.46 18.07
N ASN A 116 -42.86 -3.79 17.42
CA ASN A 116 -43.13 -2.69 16.49
C ASN A 116 -43.81 -3.19 15.20
N SER A 117 -43.38 -4.31 14.63
CA SER A 117 -44.03 -4.86 13.44
C SER A 117 -45.45 -5.37 13.73
N ALA A 118 -45.71 -5.92 14.91
CA ALA A 118 -47.05 -6.30 15.35
C ALA A 118 -47.94 -5.07 15.56
N LEU A 119 -47.42 -4.00 16.16
CA LEU A 119 -48.14 -2.72 16.31
C LEU A 119 -48.47 -2.09 14.95
N ILE A 120 -47.51 -2.07 14.02
CA ILE A 120 -47.73 -1.58 12.63
C ILE A 120 -48.77 -2.45 11.90
N ALA A 121 -48.72 -3.78 12.05
CA ALA A 121 -49.71 -4.68 11.46
C ALA A 121 -51.12 -4.47 12.04
N ALA A 122 -51.25 -4.27 13.35
CA ALA A 122 -52.52 -4.00 14.02
C ALA A 122 -53.13 -2.66 13.59
N GLU A 123 -52.32 -1.59 13.50
CA GLU A 123 -52.80 -0.28 13.06
C GLU A 123 -53.19 -0.30 11.57
N ASN A 124 -52.42 -0.98 10.72
CA ASN A 124 -52.79 -1.18 9.31
C ASN A 124 -54.12 -1.95 9.14
N ALA A 125 -54.36 -2.98 9.95
CA ALA A 125 -55.62 -3.73 9.92
C ALA A 125 -56.82 -2.85 10.30
N ARG A 126 -56.67 -2.02 11.34
CA ARG A 126 -57.66 -1.03 11.77
C ARG A 126 -57.93 0.03 10.69
N LEU A 127 -56.88 0.49 10.02
CA LEU A 127 -56.96 1.49 8.95
C LEU A 127 -57.71 0.91 7.73
N GLU A 128 -57.48 -0.35 7.35
CA GLU A 128 -58.24 -0.99 6.27
C GLU A 128 -59.70 -1.31 6.65
N GLU A 129 -60.00 -1.64 7.91
CA GLU A 129 -61.40 -1.74 8.36
C GLU A 129 -62.13 -0.39 8.27
N ALA A 130 -61.50 0.68 8.73
CA ALA A 130 -62.02 2.04 8.57
C ALA A 130 -62.19 2.43 7.10
N ARG A 131 -61.23 2.04 6.23
CA ARG A 131 -61.28 2.29 4.78
C ARG A 131 -62.42 1.53 4.10
N ARG A 132 -62.63 0.25 4.44
CA ARG A 132 -63.78 -0.56 3.98
C ARG A 132 -65.11 0.04 4.43
N THR A 133 -65.20 0.46 5.68
CA THR A 133 -66.41 1.10 6.22
C THR A 133 -66.72 2.42 5.49
N ALA A 134 -65.70 3.25 5.28
CA ALA A 134 -65.84 4.49 4.50
C ALA A 134 -66.27 4.22 3.04
N ALA A 135 -65.65 3.24 2.38
CA ALA A 135 -66.03 2.83 1.02
C ALA A 135 -67.47 2.33 0.94
N SER A 136 -67.92 1.53 1.93
CA SER A 136 -69.31 1.06 2.02
C SER A 136 -70.29 2.24 2.15
N ARG A 137 -69.99 3.21 3.03
CA ARG A 137 -70.83 4.43 3.17
C ARG A 137 -70.83 5.31 1.93
N ILE A 138 -69.71 5.40 1.20
CA ILE A 138 -69.66 6.12 -0.09
C ILE A 138 -70.58 5.45 -1.11
N ASN A 139 -70.56 4.12 -1.23
CA ASN A 139 -71.45 3.38 -2.14
C ASN A 139 -72.93 3.55 -1.73
N GLU A 140 -73.24 3.43 -0.44
CA GLU A 140 -74.60 3.61 0.10
C GLU A 140 -75.15 5.03 -0.21
N ILE A 141 -74.33 6.08 -0.02
CA ILE A 141 -74.69 7.46 -0.37
C ILE A 141 -74.86 7.61 -1.89
N GLN A 142 -74.00 7.00 -2.71
CA GLN A 142 -74.14 7.04 -4.18
C GLN A 142 -75.43 6.38 -4.66
N ASP A 143 -75.84 5.26 -4.07
CA ASP A 143 -77.11 4.60 -4.42
C ASP A 143 -78.33 5.36 -3.91
N GLN A 144 -78.27 6.00 -2.73
CA GLN A 144 -79.29 6.95 -2.28
C GLN A 144 -79.43 8.13 -3.26
N MET A 145 -78.31 8.74 -3.69
CA MET A 145 -78.32 9.82 -4.69
C MET A 145 -78.89 9.36 -6.04
N ARG A 146 -78.49 8.17 -6.52
CA ARG A 146 -79.02 7.57 -7.76
C ARG A 146 -80.53 7.30 -7.67
N SER A 147 -81.01 6.83 -6.52
CA SER A 147 -82.44 6.64 -6.25
C SER A 147 -83.22 7.95 -6.26
N CYS A 148 -82.70 9.00 -5.61
CA CYS A 148 -83.28 10.34 -5.64
C CYS A 148 -83.37 10.90 -7.08
N ILE A 149 -82.34 10.72 -7.90
CA ILE A 149 -82.36 11.13 -9.32
C ILE A 149 -83.47 10.38 -10.08
N GLN A 150 -83.58 9.05 -9.92
CA GLN A 150 -84.65 8.28 -10.55
C GLN A 150 -86.05 8.68 -10.07
N ALA A 151 -86.22 9.06 -8.80
CA ALA A 151 -87.48 9.57 -8.27
C ALA A 151 -87.85 10.93 -8.89
N LEU A 152 -86.87 11.83 -9.04
CA LEU A 152 -87.05 13.12 -9.72
C LEU A 152 -87.41 12.94 -11.20
N ASP A 153 -86.78 12.00 -11.91
CA ASP A 153 -87.13 11.68 -13.30
C ASP A 153 -88.55 11.09 -13.41
N ARG A 154 -88.97 10.23 -12.48
CA ARG A 154 -90.36 9.73 -12.45
C ARG A 154 -91.38 10.86 -12.26
N ILE A 155 -91.12 11.79 -11.34
CA ILE A 155 -91.96 12.98 -11.12
C ILE A 155 -91.99 13.84 -12.40
N LYS A 156 -90.86 13.99 -13.08
CA LYS A 156 -90.76 14.70 -14.36
C LYS A 156 -91.56 14.02 -15.47
N THR A 157 -91.57 12.68 -15.55
CA THR A 157 -92.42 11.94 -16.50
C THR A 157 -93.92 11.96 -16.16
N ALA A 158 -94.28 12.10 -14.88
CA ALA A 158 -95.67 12.16 -14.44
C ALA A 158 -96.36 13.51 -14.74
N ASN A 159 -95.60 14.54 -15.16
CA ASN A 159 -96.08 15.92 -15.26
C ASN A 159 -96.11 16.45 -16.72
N ALA A 160 -96.30 15.57 -17.71
CA ALA A 160 -96.32 15.90 -19.14
C ALA A 160 -97.74 15.74 -19.76
N PRO A 161 -98.32 16.78 -20.40
CA PRO A 161 -99.60 16.67 -21.12
C PRO A 161 -99.45 16.08 -22.55
N VAL A 162 -100.52 15.45 -23.04
CA VAL A 162 -100.78 15.07 -24.45
C VAL A 162 -101.64 16.16 -25.12
N THR A 163 -101.74 16.38 -26.44
CA THR A 163 -101.41 15.65 -27.71
C THR A 163 -101.36 16.72 -28.86
N PRO A 164 -101.28 16.44 -30.20
CA PRO A 164 -100.84 15.26 -30.99
C PRO A 164 -99.89 15.58 -32.19
N ALA A 165 -99.61 14.54 -33.01
CA ALA A 165 -99.19 14.55 -34.44
C ALA A 165 -97.69 14.44 -34.82
N ALA A 166 -97.44 13.67 -35.89
CA ALA A 166 -96.16 13.26 -36.51
C ALA A 166 -95.95 13.98 -37.88
N PRO A 167 -94.88 13.79 -38.70
CA PRO A 167 -93.78 12.79 -38.63
C PRO A 167 -92.32 13.29 -38.92
N THR A 168 -91.41 12.32 -39.06
CA THR A 168 -89.98 12.27 -39.51
C THR A 168 -89.61 13.11 -40.76
N PRO A 169 -88.30 13.38 -41.12
CA PRO A 169 -87.11 12.48 -40.92
C PRO A 169 -85.67 13.07 -40.74
N SER A 170 -84.72 12.17 -40.36
CA SER A 170 -83.26 12.06 -40.68
C SER A 170 -82.31 13.28 -40.56
N VAL A 171 -81.02 13.23 -40.19
CA VAL A 171 -79.92 12.21 -40.23
C VAL A 171 -79.04 12.48 -38.98
N ALA A 172 -78.54 11.56 -38.14
CA ALA A 172 -77.48 10.53 -38.31
C ALA A 172 -76.20 11.01 -39.03
N PRO A 173 -74.99 10.42 -38.81
CA PRO A 173 -74.53 9.49 -37.76
C PRO A 173 -73.34 10.15 -36.96
N ALA A 174 -72.45 9.51 -36.18
CA ALA A 174 -72.25 8.12 -35.79
C ALA A 174 -71.60 8.05 -34.39
N ALA A 175 -71.85 6.94 -33.69
CA ALA A 175 -70.99 6.40 -32.62
C ALA A 175 -69.70 5.78 -33.25
N PRO A 176 -68.74 5.13 -32.55
CA PRO A 176 -68.88 4.57 -31.19
C PRO A 176 -67.64 4.51 -30.27
N ALA A 177 -67.91 3.92 -29.10
CA ALA A 177 -67.05 3.04 -28.30
C ALA A 177 -65.99 3.64 -27.35
N ALA A 178 -66.06 3.12 -26.12
CA ALA A 178 -65.07 3.13 -25.05
C ALA A 178 -63.96 2.06 -25.33
N PRO A 179 -62.98 1.75 -24.43
CA PRO A 179 -62.82 2.21 -23.04
C PRO A 179 -61.35 2.50 -22.61
N ALA A 180 -61.15 2.55 -21.29
CA ALA A 180 -59.90 2.34 -20.52
C ALA A 180 -59.19 3.57 -19.90
N ALA A 181 -58.73 3.36 -18.66
CA ALA A 181 -57.84 4.19 -17.84
C ALA A 181 -56.35 3.86 -18.20
N PRO A 182 -55.28 4.37 -17.52
CA PRO A 182 -55.24 5.18 -16.29
C PRO A 182 -54.15 6.31 -16.21
N ALA A 183 -54.13 6.98 -15.05
CA ALA A 183 -52.98 7.61 -14.35
C ALA A 183 -52.18 8.78 -15.01
N PRO A 184 -51.92 9.88 -14.27
CA PRO A 184 -50.85 10.82 -14.59
C PRO A 184 -49.49 10.28 -14.11
N LYS A 185 -48.46 10.37 -14.96
CA LYS A 185 -47.07 10.09 -14.56
C LYS A 185 -46.44 11.33 -13.91
N ALA A 186 -45.74 11.13 -12.80
CA ALA A 186 -44.63 12.00 -12.41
C ALA A 186 -43.33 11.40 -12.96
N SER A 187 -42.41 12.23 -13.43
CA SER A 187 -41.13 11.84 -14.01
C SER A 187 -40.16 11.31 -12.94
N SER A 188 -39.39 10.28 -13.29
CA SER A 188 -38.37 9.67 -12.41
C SER A 188 -36.96 9.64 -13.02
N ASP A 189 -36.74 10.27 -14.18
CA ASP A 189 -35.48 10.16 -14.92
C ASP A 189 -34.42 11.18 -14.45
N ASP A 190 -34.80 12.29 -13.80
CA ASP A 190 -33.85 13.33 -13.37
C ASP A 190 -32.90 12.89 -12.22
N VAL A 191 -33.23 11.81 -11.49
CA VAL A 191 -32.46 11.37 -10.30
C VAL A 191 -31.32 10.40 -10.66
N ALA A 192 -31.39 9.73 -11.82
CA ALA A 192 -30.37 8.76 -12.22
C ALA A 192 -29.08 9.43 -12.74
N ASP A 193 -29.23 10.55 -13.45
CA ASP A 193 -28.10 11.29 -14.02
C ASP A 193 -27.35 12.11 -12.94
N GLU A 194 -28.07 12.69 -11.96
CA GLU A 194 -27.47 13.44 -10.85
C GLU A 194 -26.60 12.56 -9.92
N ILE A 195 -26.96 11.28 -9.74
CA ILE A 195 -26.16 10.31 -8.98
C ILE A 195 -24.89 9.91 -9.76
N SER A 196 -25.00 9.74 -11.07
CA SER A 196 -23.86 9.38 -11.93
C SER A 196 -22.79 10.48 -11.93
N GLN A 197 -23.22 11.75 -12.06
CA GLN A 197 -22.30 12.90 -12.04
C GLN A 197 -21.60 13.11 -10.68
N ASN A 198 -22.26 12.79 -9.55
CA ASN A 198 -21.63 12.90 -8.22
C ASN A 198 -20.57 11.82 -7.97
N ILE A 199 -20.70 10.61 -8.54
CA ILE A 199 -19.71 9.54 -8.36
C ILE A 199 -18.40 9.85 -9.11
N GLU A 200 -18.49 10.42 -10.31
CA GLU A 200 -17.31 10.85 -11.08
C GLU A 200 -16.56 12.03 -10.43
N ALA A 201 -17.23 12.87 -9.66
CA ALA A 201 -16.60 13.98 -8.92
C ALA A 201 -15.86 13.54 -7.64
N ILE A 202 -16.25 12.41 -7.03
CA ILE A 202 -15.69 11.91 -5.76
C ILE A 202 -14.51 10.94 -5.98
N ILE A 203 -14.52 10.18 -7.08
CA ILE A 203 -13.38 9.32 -7.47
C ILE A 203 -12.38 10.15 -8.27
N GLY A 204 -11.66 11.02 -7.55
CA GLY A 204 -10.65 11.92 -8.11
C GLY A 204 -9.60 11.20 -8.95
N SER A 205 -9.16 11.85 -10.02
CA SER A 205 -8.25 11.30 -11.02
C SER A 205 -6.88 10.91 -10.46
N THR A 206 -6.67 9.60 -10.26
CA THR A 206 -5.34 9.00 -10.16
C THR A 206 -5.05 8.17 -11.42
N THR A 207 -4.77 8.86 -12.52
CA THR A 207 -4.08 8.25 -13.68
C THR A 207 -2.62 7.96 -13.30
N ASP A 208 -2.41 6.98 -12.42
CA ASP A 208 -1.10 6.47 -12.08
C ASP A 208 -0.50 5.77 -13.32
N THR A 209 0.27 6.55 -14.07
CA THR A 209 0.92 6.12 -15.30
C THR A 209 2.27 5.48 -14.95
N ALA A 210 2.23 4.46 -14.09
CA ALA A 210 3.39 3.66 -13.73
C ALA A 210 3.78 2.75 -14.92
N PRO A 211 4.98 2.90 -15.50
CA PRO A 211 5.38 2.06 -16.64
C PRO A 211 5.58 0.61 -16.17
N LYS A 212 4.87 -0.32 -16.82
CA LYS A 212 4.95 -1.77 -16.58
C LYS A 212 6.30 -2.34 -17.04
N ALA A 213 7.35 -2.10 -16.26
CA ALA A 213 8.63 -2.75 -16.43
C ALA A 213 8.52 -4.23 -16.01
N ALA A 214 8.74 -5.14 -16.96
CA ALA A 214 8.86 -6.56 -16.65
C ALA A 214 10.07 -6.80 -15.72
N PRO A 215 10.00 -7.75 -14.76
CA PRO A 215 11.12 -8.04 -13.88
C PRO A 215 12.29 -8.61 -14.67
N LYS A 216 13.30 -7.78 -14.92
CA LYS A 216 14.59 -8.24 -15.44
C LYS A 216 15.33 -8.98 -14.33
N HIS A 217 15.31 -10.30 -14.40
CA HIS A 217 16.28 -11.12 -13.68
C HIS A 217 17.71 -10.67 -14.08
N PRO A 218 18.65 -10.54 -13.14
CA PRO A 218 20.05 -10.30 -13.50
C PRO A 218 20.55 -11.50 -14.32
N THR A 219 20.99 -11.24 -15.55
CA THR A 219 21.68 -12.24 -16.36
C THR A 219 23.08 -12.46 -15.77
N ALA A 220 23.61 -13.67 -15.88
CA ALA A 220 24.79 -14.13 -15.14
C ALA A 220 26.12 -13.37 -15.42
N ASN A 221 26.11 -12.37 -16.30
CA ASN A 221 27.28 -11.55 -16.63
C ASN A 221 27.43 -10.29 -15.77
N ASP A 222 26.41 -9.87 -15.00
CA ASP A 222 26.53 -8.73 -14.08
C ASP A 222 27.15 -9.14 -12.73
N SER A 223 28.13 -10.04 -12.81
CA SER A 223 28.89 -10.51 -11.65
C SER A 223 29.85 -9.43 -11.20
N THR A 224 29.62 -8.91 -9.99
CA THR A 224 30.45 -7.90 -9.30
C THR A 224 31.91 -8.34 -9.12
N THR A 225 32.22 -9.61 -9.40
CA THR A 225 33.59 -10.17 -9.43
C THR A 225 34.42 -9.70 -10.64
N SER A 226 33.80 -9.23 -11.73
CA SER A 226 34.50 -8.87 -12.98
C SER A 226 35.61 -7.82 -12.80
N ARG A 227 35.47 -6.90 -11.83
CA ARG A 227 36.51 -5.89 -11.51
C ARG A 227 37.79 -6.48 -10.89
N PHE A 228 37.77 -7.73 -10.44
CA PHE A 228 38.94 -8.43 -9.89
C PHE A 228 39.59 -9.36 -10.90
N ALA A 229 38.93 -9.71 -12.01
CA ALA A 229 39.49 -10.60 -13.04
C ALA A 229 40.65 -9.97 -13.82
N SER A 230 40.70 -8.63 -13.93
CA SER A 230 41.80 -7.90 -14.58
C SER A 230 43.02 -7.67 -13.69
N LEU A 231 42.91 -7.87 -12.37
CA LEU A 231 44.04 -7.90 -11.47
C LEU A 231 44.40 -9.37 -11.23
N ASN A 232 45.53 -9.80 -11.79
CA ASN A 232 46.01 -11.19 -11.74
C ASN A 232 46.52 -11.57 -10.33
N LEU A 233 45.61 -11.63 -9.34
CA LEU A 233 45.90 -11.96 -7.94
C LEU A 233 46.12 -13.47 -7.79
N GLN A 234 47.38 -13.88 -7.86
CA GLN A 234 47.81 -15.24 -7.53
C GLN A 234 47.75 -15.45 -6.01
N PHE A 235 46.60 -15.93 -5.52
CA PHE A 235 46.40 -16.31 -4.12
C PHE A 235 47.10 -17.65 -3.77
N GLY A 236 48.43 -17.59 -3.68
CA GLY A 236 49.27 -18.76 -3.43
C GLY A 236 49.51 -19.61 -4.68
N ARG A 237 50.51 -20.49 -4.62
CA ARG A 237 51.07 -21.18 -5.80
C ARG A 237 50.15 -22.22 -6.45
N ASN A 238 49.03 -22.57 -5.81
CA ASN A 238 48.18 -23.70 -6.19
C ASN A 238 46.68 -23.31 -6.38
N TYR A 239 46.35 -22.02 -6.46
CA TYR A 239 44.97 -21.56 -6.65
C TYR A 239 44.75 -21.09 -8.09
N ASP A 240 44.05 -21.90 -8.89
CA ASP A 240 43.58 -21.54 -10.23
C ASP A 240 42.05 -21.28 -10.18
N PRO A 241 41.58 -20.04 -10.36
CA PRO A 241 40.15 -19.71 -10.33
C PRO A 241 39.36 -20.26 -11.54
N THR A 242 40.02 -20.85 -12.53
CA THR A 242 39.40 -21.45 -13.73
C THR A 242 39.28 -22.98 -13.67
N SER A 243 39.80 -23.60 -12.61
CA SER A 243 39.71 -25.06 -12.38
C SER A 243 38.28 -25.45 -11.96
N HIS A 244 37.41 -25.66 -12.95
CA HIS A 244 36.12 -26.30 -12.74
C HIS A 244 36.28 -27.78 -12.41
N ARG A 245 35.54 -28.24 -11.39
CA ARG A 245 35.48 -29.62 -10.90
C ARG A 245 34.33 -30.38 -11.54
#